data_AF-A0A521BM21-F1
#
_entry.id   AF-A0A521BM21-F1
#
_cell.length_a   1.000
_cell.length_b   1.000
_cell.length_c   1.000
_cell.angle_alpha   90.00
_cell.angle_beta   90.00
_cell.angle_gamma   90.00
#
_symmetry.space_group_name_H-M   'P 1'
#
loop_
_entity.id
_entity.type
_entity.pdbx_description
1 polymer ?
#
loop_
_entity_poly.entity_id
_entity_poly.type
_entity_poly.pdbx_seq_one_letter_code
_entity_poly.pdbx_strand_id
1 'polypeptide(L)' 'MPATIEEIDVRNISPHEKHATVFDEYDKLRVGETFIIINDHDPKPLGYQLAVMHGEDNLSWKYLEKGPKVWKVLIGKTAK' A
#
# COMPACT_ATOMS: atom_id res chain seq x y z
N MET A 1 22.45 -6.58 -0.59
CA MET A 1 22.03 -5.64 0.48
C MET A 1 20.54 -5.83 0.68
N PRO A 2 20.01 -5.93 1.91
CA PRO A 2 18.57 -6.02 2.07
C PRO A 2 17.98 -4.68 1.60
N ALA A 3 17.08 -4.71 0.62
CA ALA A 3 16.28 -3.54 0.29
C ALA A 3 15.43 -3.23 1.53
N THR A 4 15.69 -2.09 2.19
CA THR A 4 14.87 -1.62 3.30
C THR A 4 13.56 -1.13 2.69
N ILE A 5 12.54 -1.97 2.69
CA ILE A 5 11.19 -1.62 2.24
C ILE A 5 10.57 -0.72 3.31
N GLU A 6 10.07 0.45 2.91
CA GLU A 6 9.46 1.41 3.83
C GLU A 6 8.15 0.86 4.40
N GLU A 7 7.94 0.95 5.72
CA GLU A 7 6.70 0.56 6.39
C GLU A 7 5.97 1.81 6.91
N ILE A 8 4.74 2.02 6.46
CA ILE A 8 3.88 3.12 6.87
C ILE A 8 2.76 2.58 7.76
N ASP A 9 2.80 2.97 9.04
CA ASP A 9 1.73 2.65 9.98
C ASP A 9 0.58 3.64 9.85
N VAL A 10 -0.44 3.25 9.09
CA VAL A 10 -1.60 4.10 8.83
C VAL A 10 -2.62 4.06 9.98
N ARG A 11 -2.41 3.25 11.03
CA ARG A 11 -3.31 3.21 12.20
C ARG A 11 -3.31 4.51 12.99
N ASN A 12 -2.20 5.24 12.96
CA ASN A 12 -2.04 6.53 13.63
C ASN A 12 -2.47 7.72 12.75
N ILE A 13 -2.90 7.47 11.52
CA ILE A 13 -3.36 8.50 10.59
C ILE A 13 -4.89 8.55 10.63
N SER A 14 -5.43 9.72 10.96
CA SER A 14 -6.39 10.37 10.08
C SER A 14 -7.25 9.49 9.15
N PRO A 15 -8.48 9.00 9.44
CA PRO A 15 -9.24 8.28 8.40
C PRO A 15 -9.41 9.08 7.10
N HIS A 16 -9.52 10.41 7.21
CA HIS A 16 -9.59 11.32 6.07
C HIS A 16 -8.25 11.43 5.32
N GLU A 17 -7.12 11.40 6.05
CA GLU A 17 -5.78 11.57 5.48
C GLU A 17 -5.11 10.24 5.06
N LYS A 18 -5.61 9.11 5.57
CA LYS A 18 -5.06 7.76 5.34
C LYS A 18 -5.01 7.45 3.85
N HIS A 19 -6.10 7.70 3.14
CA HIS A 19 -6.15 7.46 1.69
C HIS A 19 -5.15 8.39 0.99
N ALA A 20 -5.22 9.70 1.22
CA ALA A 20 -4.28 10.64 0.60
C ALA A 20 -2.81 10.23 0.80
N THR A 21 -2.44 9.85 2.02
CA THR A 21 -1.06 9.44 2.34
C THR A 21 -0.61 8.22 1.53
N VAL A 22 -1.44 7.18 1.44
CA VAL A 22 -1.05 5.96 0.70
C VAL A 22 -0.98 6.21 -0.80
N PHE A 23 -1.85 7.07 -1.34
CA PHE A 23 -1.84 7.44 -2.75
C PHE A 23 -0.62 8.28 -3.10
N ASP A 24 -0.33 9.31 -2.28
CA ASP A 24 0.86 10.13 -2.44
C ASP A 24 2.14 9.28 -2.39
N GLU A 25 2.18 8.28 -1.51
CA GLU A 25 3.33 7.38 -1.44
C GLU A 25 3.45 6.48 -2.66
N TYR A 26 2.33 5.94 -3.13
CA TYR A 26 2.29 5.15 -4.35
C TYR A 26 2.74 5.96 -5.58
N ASP A 27 2.35 7.22 -5.67
CA ASP A 27 2.73 8.11 -6.78
C ASP A 27 4.23 8.41 -6.80
N LYS A 28 4.89 8.48 -5.64
CA LYS A 28 6.35 8.64 -5.52
C LYS A 28 7.13 7.41 -5.95
N LEU A 29 6.54 6.21 -5.91
CA LEU A 29 7.22 4.99 -6.31
C LEU A 29 7.69 5.05 -7.77
N ARG A 30 8.91 4.59 -8.01
CA ARG A 30 9.40 4.17 -9.32
C ARG A 30 8.92 2.76 -9.63
N VAL A 31 8.92 2.42 -10.91
CA VAL A 31 8.66 1.04 -11.35
C VAL A 31 9.65 0.09 -10.68
N GLY A 32 9.13 -0.99 -10.08
CA GLY A 32 9.90 -1.99 -9.33
C GLY A 32 10.06 -1.66 -7.84
N GLU A 33 9.67 -0.47 -7.39
CA GLU A 33 9.70 -0.10 -5.98
C GLU A 33 8.41 -0.52 -5.26
N THR A 34 8.55 -0.70 -3.95
CA THR A 34 7.48 -1.18 -3.07
C THR A 34 7.58 -0.54 -1.70
N PHE A 35 6.45 -0.41 -1.02
CA PHE A 35 6.33 -0.06 0.40
C PHE A 35 5.28 -0.95 1.06
N ILE A 36 5.22 -0.94 2.38
CA ILE A 36 4.27 -1.70 3.18
C ILE A 36 3.37 -0.73 3.93
N ILE A 37 2.07 -1.02 3.95
CA ILE A 37 1.14 -0.37 4.88
C ILE A 37 0.78 -1.32 6.03
N ILE A 38 0.65 -0.76 7.23
CA ILE A 38 0.15 -1.46 8.42
C ILE A 38 -1.20 -0.84 8.80
N ASN A 39 -2.25 -1.65 8.80
CA ASN A 39 -3.62 -1.22 9.09
C ASN A 39 -4.26 -2.08 10.19
N ASP A 40 -5.29 -1.54 10.85
CA ASP A 40 -6.06 -2.20 11.91
C ASP A 40 -7.20 -3.10 11.37
N HIS A 41 -7.55 -2.94 10.10
CA HIS A 41 -8.54 -3.75 9.38
C HIS A 41 -8.08 -4.06 7.95
N ASP A 42 -8.81 -4.89 7.21
CA ASP A 42 -8.46 -5.25 5.83
C ASP A 42 -8.50 -4.01 4.90
N PRO A 43 -7.36 -3.57 4.34
CA PRO A 43 -7.31 -2.41 3.44
C PRO A 43 -7.73 -2.76 2.00
N LYS A 44 -8.41 -3.88 1.76
CA LYS A 44 -8.88 -4.28 0.43
C LYS A 44 -9.60 -3.17 -0.36
N PRO A 45 -10.51 -2.36 0.23
CA PRO A 45 -11.14 -1.26 -0.50
C PRO A 45 -10.14 -0.22 -1.03
N LEU A 46 -9.06 0.03 -0.28
CA LEU A 46 -7.98 0.94 -0.67
C LEU A 46 -7.24 0.44 -1.91
N GLY A 47 -6.93 -0.85 -1.95
CA GLY A 47 -6.27 -1.48 -3.09
C GLY A 47 -7.10 -1.39 -4.36
N TYR A 48 -8.43 -1.55 -4.25
CA TYR A 48 -9.32 -1.35 -5.40
C TYR A 48 -9.32 0.09 -5.91
N GLN A 49 -9.34 1.08 -5.01
CA GLN A 49 -9.30 2.48 -5.43
C GLN A 49 -7.98 2.84 -6.14
N LEU A 50 -6.84 2.35 -5.62
CA LEU A 50 -5.55 2.48 -6.27
C LEU A 50 -5.53 1.83 -7.66
N ALA A 51 -6.06 0.60 -7.79
CA ALA A 51 -6.12 -0.10 -9.07
C ALA A 51 -6.97 0.65 -10.11
N VAL A 52 -8.10 1.22 -9.69
CA VAL A 52 -8.96 2.04 -10.57
C VAL A 52 -8.25 3.32 -11.02
N MET A 53 -7.48 3.96 -10.14
CA MET A 53 -6.82 5.23 -10.46
C MET A 53 -5.53 5.06 -11.27
N HIS A 54 -4.73 4.02 -11.03
CA HIS A 54 -3.40 3.85 -11.63
C HIS A 54 -3.31 2.69 -12.63
N GLY A 55 -4.37 1.90 -12.76
CA GLY A 55 -4.43 0.69 -13.59
C GLY A 55 -3.98 -0.55 -12.84
N GLU A 56 -4.77 -1.62 -12.92
CA GLU A 56 -4.51 -2.89 -12.25
C GLU A 56 -3.16 -3.52 -12.67
N ASP A 57 -2.76 -3.35 -13.94
CA ASP A 57 -1.49 -3.88 -14.45
C ASP A 57 -0.25 -3.18 -13.87
N ASN A 58 -0.39 -1.95 -13.36
CA ASN A 58 0.71 -1.16 -12.82
C ASN A 58 0.84 -1.30 -11.30
N LEU A 59 -0.07 -2.04 -10.66
CA LEU A 59 -0.16 -2.18 -9.21
C LEU A 59 0.12 -3.63 -8.78
N SER A 60 1.07 -3.80 -7.87
CA SER A 60 1.24 -5.05 -7.12
C SER A 60 0.64 -4.91 -5.73
N TRP A 61 -0.21 -5.86 -5.34
CA TRP A 61 -0.86 -5.89 -4.03
C TRP A 61 -0.67 -7.25 -3.37
N LYS A 62 0.15 -7.32 -2.32
CA LYS A 62 0.47 -8.57 -1.62
C LYS A 62 0.28 -8.45 -0.12
N TYR A 63 -0.59 -9.26 0.44
CA TYR A 63 -0.70 -9.38 1.89
C TYR A 63 0.53 -10.08 2.48
N LEU A 64 1.17 -9.43 3.45
CA LEU A 64 2.21 -10.00 4.31
C LEU A 64 1.61 -10.54 5.60
N GLU A 65 0.56 -9.90 6.12
CA GLU A 65 -0.18 -10.34 7.30
C GLU A 65 -1.68 -10.04 7.12
N LYS A 66 -2.54 -11.00 7.50
CA LYS A 66 -3.99 -10.94 7.31
C LYS A 66 -4.75 -11.05 8.64
N GLY A 67 -4.58 -10.07 9.51
CA GLY A 67 -5.41 -9.90 10.72
C GLY A 67 -5.38 -11.10 11.70
N PRO A 68 -6.25 -11.08 12.73
CA PRO A 68 -7.20 -10.01 13.06
C PRO A 68 -6.56 -8.83 13.81
N LYS A 69 -5.32 -8.95 14.27
CA LYS A 69 -4.64 -7.91 15.07
C LYS A 69 -4.01 -6.83 14.20
N VAL A 70 -3.41 -7.22 13.08
CA VAL A 70 -2.68 -6.34 12.18
C VAL A 70 -2.85 -6.83 10.75
N TRP A 71 -3.03 -5.90 9.83
CA TRP A 71 -3.03 -6.16 8.39
C TRP A 71 -1.81 -5.48 7.78
N LYS A 72 -0.89 -6.27 7.22
CA LYS A 72 0.28 -5.76 6.50
C LYS A 72 0.14 -6.06 5.03
N VAL A 73 0.26 -5.04 4.20
CA VAL A 73 0.19 -5.18 2.74
C VAL A 73 1.40 -4.52 2.11
N LEU A 74 2.13 -5.29 1.31
CA LEU A 74 3.15 -4.80 0.40
C LEU A 74 2.45 -4.30 -0.87
N ILE A 75 2.64 -3.01 -1.14
CA ILE A 75 2.15 -2.29 -2.31
C ILE A 75 3.35 -1.98 -3.20
N GLY A 76 3.24 -2.25 -4.49
CA GLY A 76 4.33 -2.03 -5.44
C GLY A 76 3.85 -1.43 -6.74
N LYS A 77 4.74 -0.69 -7.41
CA LYS A 77 4.49 -0.18 -8.76
C LYS A 77 5.17 -1.07 -9.78
N THR A 78 4.40 -1.66 -10.68
CA THR A 78 4.88 -2.50 -11.78
C THR A 78 4.84 -1.72 -13.08
N ALA A 79 5.74 -2.05 -14.00
CA ALA A 79 5.57 -1.73 -15.41
C ALA A 79 5.12 -3.02 -16.08
N LYS A 80 4.02 -2.92 -16.82
CA LYS A 80 3.61 -3.98 -17.73
C LYS A 80 4.63 -4.15 -18.86
#